data_AF-B8L7I7-F1
#
_entry.id   AF-B8L7I7-F1
#
_cell.length_a   1.000
_cell.length_b   1.000
_cell.length_c   1.000
_cell.angle_alpha   90.00
_cell.angle_beta   90.00
_cell.angle_gamma   90.00
#
_symmetry.space_group_name_H-M   'P 1'
#
loop_
_entity.id
_entity.type
_entity.pdbx_description
1 polymer ?
#
loop_
_entity_poly.entity_id
_entity_poly.type
_entity_poly.pdbx_seq_one_letter_code
_entity_poly.pdbx_strand_id
1 'polypeptide(L)'
;MKPSLLALTVMLALTSISAAYASDAPNFSALLEQSRAQSPFLQEKGFDTAAAAGEARQARALRNPTIDALAENLNAPPSNGASQRQTTYTISQPLEIFGQRGARIQAGEKGLQAAEARQHQAQVEFAAALAVAYASSEAGLIRRDIAAEDVDRARGDLKAAQALVDAGKEASLRVAQAQAGLSSAEAIAASREAEAAAALEQLSVLAGRAEPYSGTSESLLVREWVAPAIANVDSASVLSAKADVDASDAVLRTERFKRAPDLNLTAGRRNFAAGGDALVVGVSLSIPLFDRNSGGISAARARSDAARARLDAARLQSQADRATALARVDAAKRGLIAASKGEEAATEAYRMARLGYEAGRTPLVELLLSRRTLTDARLSVVDARLARVAAYASLAVASGQIAFGDM
;
A
#
# COMPACT_ATOMS: atom_id res chain seq x y z
N MET A 1 -27.39 -3.95 67.80
CA MET A 1 -25.92 -4.09 67.90
C MET A 1 -25.35 -4.17 66.49
N LYS A 2 -24.53 -3.16 66.14
CA LYS A 2 -23.58 -3.00 65.02
C LYS A 2 -24.01 -3.37 63.58
N PRO A 3 -24.11 -2.38 62.67
CA PRO A 3 -24.12 -2.58 61.22
C PRO A 3 -22.68 -2.65 60.68
N SER A 4 -22.43 -3.49 59.67
CA SER A 4 -21.17 -3.53 58.92
C SER A 4 -21.41 -3.00 57.50
N LEU A 5 -20.73 -1.89 57.21
CA LEU A 5 -20.80 -1.09 56.00
C LEU A 5 -20.44 -1.88 54.74
N LEU A 6 -21.25 -1.73 53.70
CA LEU A 6 -20.93 -2.08 52.32
C LEU A 6 -20.57 -0.77 51.60
N ALA A 7 -19.27 -0.45 51.56
CA ALA A 7 -18.74 0.64 50.74
C ALA A 7 -18.35 0.05 49.39
N LEU A 8 -19.21 0.24 48.38
CA LEU A 8 -18.88 -0.07 47.00
C LEU A 8 -18.23 1.17 46.37
N THR A 9 -16.91 1.11 46.24
CA THR A 9 -16.05 2.13 45.66
C THR A 9 -16.37 2.27 44.16
N VAL A 10 -16.85 3.44 43.75
CA VAL A 10 -16.96 3.83 42.34
C VAL A 10 -15.54 4.06 41.82
N MET A 11 -15.03 3.12 41.01
CA MET A 11 -13.74 3.26 40.33
C MET A 11 -13.96 4.19 39.13
N LEU A 12 -13.68 5.48 39.33
CA LEU A 12 -13.65 6.47 38.28
C LEU A 12 -12.48 6.13 37.35
N ALA A 13 -12.76 5.50 36.21
CA ALA A 13 -11.78 5.33 35.15
C ALA A 13 -11.48 6.72 34.57
N LEU A 14 -10.44 7.38 35.09
CA LEU A 14 -9.78 8.46 34.37
C LEU A 14 -9.18 7.85 33.10
N THR A 15 -9.92 7.90 32.01
CA THR A 15 -9.32 7.87 30.68
C THR A 15 -8.52 9.14 30.54
N SER A 16 -7.24 9.05 30.89
CA SER A 16 -6.23 10.00 30.46
C SER A 16 -6.23 9.97 28.93
N ILE A 17 -6.99 10.86 28.31
CA ILE A 17 -6.71 11.28 26.94
C ILE A 17 -5.39 12.03 27.07
N SER A 18 -4.28 11.30 26.99
CA SER A 18 -3.01 11.92 26.64
C SER A 18 -3.28 12.59 25.31
N ALA A 19 -3.38 13.91 25.29
CA ALA A 19 -3.16 14.68 24.08
C ALA A 19 -1.74 14.28 23.65
N ALA A 20 -1.63 13.30 22.76
CA ALA A 20 -0.35 12.94 22.21
C ALA A 20 0.09 14.16 21.41
N TYR A 21 1.16 14.77 21.90
CA TYR A 21 1.75 15.95 21.30
C TYR A 21 1.99 15.66 19.82
N ALA A 22 1.57 16.60 18.95
CA ALA A 22 1.94 16.58 17.54
C ALA A 22 3.46 16.41 17.47
N SER A 23 3.88 15.27 16.94
CA SER A 23 5.28 14.87 16.89
C SER A 23 5.74 14.95 15.45
N ASP A 24 7.01 15.24 15.23
CA ASP A 24 7.58 15.15 13.90
C ASP A 24 7.58 13.70 13.43
N ALA A 25 7.44 13.52 12.12
CA ALA A 25 7.65 12.22 11.50
C ALA A 25 9.11 11.78 11.77
N PRO A 26 9.33 10.55 12.26
CA PRO A 26 10.68 10.03 12.43
C PRO A 26 11.38 9.94 11.06
N ASN A 27 12.69 9.70 11.06
CA ASN A 27 13.43 9.55 9.80
C ASN A 27 12.79 8.46 8.93
N PHE A 28 13.04 8.52 7.62
CA PHE A 28 12.32 7.69 6.66
C PHE A 28 12.40 6.19 6.96
N SER A 29 13.56 5.67 7.39
CA SER A 29 13.69 4.24 7.70
C SER A 29 12.86 3.84 8.91
N ALA A 30 12.89 4.61 10.00
CA ALA A 30 12.04 4.38 11.16
C ALA A 30 10.55 4.53 10.83
N LEU A 31 10.18 5.50 9.99
CA LEU A 31 8.80 5.68 9.54
C LEU A 31 8.33 4.49 8.70
N LEU A 32 9.17 3.96 7.82
CA LEU A 32 8.86 2.78 7.01
C LEU A 32 8.64 1.55 7.91
N GLU A 33 9.52 1.29 8.88
CA GLU A 33 9.34 0.19 9.82
C GLU A 33 8.09 0.35 10.69
N GLN A 34 7.83 1.56 11.20
CA GLN A 34 6.58 1.86 11.93
C GLN A 34 5.35 1.60 11.05
N SER A 35 5.37 2.05 9.81
CA SER A 35 4.27 1.91 8.86
C SER A 35 4.02 0.44 8.50
N ARG A 36 5.04 -0.41 8.47
CA ARG A 36 4.85 -1.87 8.28
C ARG A 36 4.00 -2.52 9.35
N ALA A 37 4.06 -2.02 10.59
CA ALA A 37 3.24 -2.52 11.69
C ALA A 37 1.87 -1.85 11.77
N GLN A 38 1.78 -0.57 11.41
CA GLN A 38 0.61 0.27 11.72
C GLN A 38 -0.27 0.60 10.51
N SER A 39 0.25 0.57 9.28
CA SER A 39 -0.50 0.94 8.08
C SER A 39 -1.61 -0.06 7.79
N PRO A 40 -2.90 0.36 7.76
CA PRO A 40 -4.02 -0.53 7.43
C PRO A 40 -3.87 -1.18 6.05
N PHE A 41 -3.26 -0.49 5.08
CA PHE A 41 -2.99 -1.01 3.75
C PHE A 41 -2.06 -2.23 3.78
N LEU A 42 -0.98 -2.17 4.57
CA LEU A 42 -0.06 -3.31 4.69
C LEU A 42 -0.63 -4.43 5.56
N GLN A 43 -1.45 -4.10 6.56
CA GLN A 43 -2.18 -5.09 7.35
C GLN A 43 -3.16 -5.90 6.50
N GLU A 44 -3.91 -5.25 5.59
CA GLU A 44 -4.77 -5.94 4.61
C GLU A 44 -3.99 -7.01 3.84
N LYS A 45 -2.82 -6.65 3.30
CA LYS A 45 -1.97 -7.61 2.56
C LYS A 45 -1.44 -8.73 3.44
N GLY A 46 -1.15 -8.45 4.71
CA GLY A 46 -0.82 -9.47 5.70
C GLY A 46 -1.95 -10.45 5.95
N PHE A 47 -3.20 -9.96 6.05
CA PHE A 47 -4.38 -10.81 6.23
C PHE A 47 -4.73 -11.64 4.98
N ASP A 48 -4.54 -11.09 3.78
CA ASP A 48 -4.67 -11.84 2.52
C ASP A 48 -3.73 -13.04 2.48
N THR A 49 -2.46 -12.85 2.86
CA THR A 49 -1.47 -13.94 2.96
C THR A 49 -1.84 -14.94 4.07
N ALA A 50 -2.32 -14.47 5.22
CA ALA A 50 -2.78 -15.35 6.30
C ALA A 50 -3.99 -16.21 5.88
N ALA A 51 -4.92 -15.63 5.12
CA ALA A 51 -6.05 -16.35 4.54
C ALA A 51 -5.57 -17.43 3.56
N ALA A 52 -4.67 -17.08 2.63
CA ALA A 52 -4.08 -18.03 1.68
C ALA A 52 -3.31 -19.17 2.40
N ALA A 53 -2.64 -18.86 3.52
CA ALA A 53 -1.98 -19.88 4.34
C ALA A 53 -2.99 -20.81 5.03
N GLY A 54 -4.14 -20.29 5.45
CA GLY A 54 -5.27 -21.08 5.92
C GLY A 54 -5.81 -22.03 4.84
N GLU A 55 -6.03 -21.53 3.64
CA GLU A 55 -6.47 -22.31 2.48
C GLU A 55 -5.48 -23.40 2.09
N ALA A 56 -4.17 -23.09 2.08
CA ALA A 56 -3.11 -24.05 1.83
C ALA A 56 -3.07 -25.17 2.87
N ARG A 57 -3.29 -24.86 4.16
CA ARG A 57 -3.44 -25.88 5.22
C ARG A 57 -4.70 -26.72 5.00
N GLN A 58 -5.83 -26.09 4.70
CA GLN A 58 -7.10 -26.79 4.45
C GLN A 58 -6.99 -27.71 3.22
N ALA A 59 -6.22 -27.34 2.20
CA ALA A 59 -5.95 -28.16 1.02
C ALA A 59 -5.24 -29.48 1.35
N ARG A 60 -4.57 -29.60 2.50
CA ARG A 60 -3.93 -30.84 2.97
C ARG A 60 -4.86 -31.75 3.77
N ALA A 61 -5.94 -31.21 4.33
CA ALA A 61 -6.86 -31.95 5.18
C ALA A 61 -7.48 -33.12 4.41
N LEU A 62 -7.66 -34.26 5.08
CA LEU A 62 -8.43 -35.37 4.53
C LEU A 62 -9.91 -34.99 4.51
N ARG A 63 -10.67 -35.54 3.57
CA ARG A 63 -12.13 -35.38 3.59
C ARG A 63 -12.68 -36.06 4.84
N ASN A 64 -13.64 -35.42 5.49
CA ASN A 64 -14.29 -35.99 6.66
C ASN A 64 -15.05 -37.26 6.28
N PRO A 65 -15.11 -38.25 7.18
CA PRO A 65 -16.02 -39.37 7.01
C PRO A 65 -17.46 -38.93 7.22
N THR A 66 -18.40 -39.67 6.63
CA THR A 66 -19.84 -39.57 6.91
C THR A 66 -20.25 -40.74 7.78
N ILE A 67 -21.04 -40.49 8.82
CA ILE A 67 -21.62 -41.53 9.68
C ILE A 67 -23.12 -41.56 9.43
N ASP A 68 -23.63 -42.71 9.02
CA ASP A 68 -25.04 -42.91 8.71
C ASP A 68 -25.65 -43.97 9.64
N ALA A 69 -26.91 -43.75 10.01
CA ALA A 69 -27.75 -44.71 10.72
C ALA A 69 -29.04 -44.91 9.94
N LEU A 70 -29.25 -46.12 9.41
CA LEU A 70 -30.39 -46.48 8.59
C LEU A 70 -31.23 -47.54 9.30
N ALA A 71 -32.50 -47.23 9.55
CA ALA A 71 -33.46 -48.18 10.10
C ALA A 71 -34.44 -48.63 9.01
N GLU A 72 -34.49 -49.93 8.77
CA GLU A 72 -35.26 -50.53 7.68
C GLU A 72 -36.30 -51.50 8.26
N ASN A 73 -37.32 -51.83 7.45
CA ASN A 73 -38.40 -52.75 7.83
C ASN A 73 -39.19 -52.35 9.10
N LEU A 74 -39.35 -51.04 9.34
CA LEU A 74 -39.99 -50.50 10.55
C LEU A 74 -41.43 -51.02 10.75
N ASN A 75 -42.17 -51.18 9.65
CA ASN A 75 -43.56 -51.68 9.63
C ASN A 75 -43.71 -52.95 8.78
N ALA A 76 -42.62 -53.67 8.50
CA ALA A 76 -42.72 -54.91 7.74
C ALA A 76 -43.45 -55.97 8.58
N PRO A 77 -44.38 -56.76 8.00
CA PRO A 77 -45.03 -57.85 8.72
C PRO A 77 -43.98 -58.86 9.21
N PRO A 78 -44.15 -59.52 10.37
CA PRO A 78 -43.20 -60.51 10.85
C PRO A 78 -42.98 -61.64 9.84
N SER A 79 -41.75 -62.13 9.73
CA SER A 79 -41.42 -63.33 8.94
C SER A 79 -41.07 -64.48 9.89
N ASN A 80 -41.72 -65.62 9.75
CA ASN A 80 -41.59 -66.77 10.65
C ASN A 80 -41.76 -66.41 12.15
N GLY A 81 -42.64 -65.46 12.46
CA GLY A 81 -42.89 -64.99 13.82
C GLY A 81 -41.86 -64.01 14.39
N ALA A 82 -40.80 -63.66 13.64
CA ALA A 82 -39.77 -62.72 14.08
C ALA A 82 -39.88 -61.35 13.39
N SER A 83 -39.49 -60.29 14.11
CA SER A 83 -39.42 -58.94 13.56
C SER A 83 -38.36 -58.85 12.47
N GLN A 84 -38.72 -58.30 11.32
CA GLN A 84 -37.79 -58.07 10.21
C GLN A 84 -37.02 -56.76 10.32
N ARG A 85 -37.26 -55.97 11.39
CA ARG A 85 -36.61 -54.67 11.59
C ARG A 85 -35.10 -54.83 11.62
N GLN A 86 -34.42 -53.95 10.90
CA GLN A 86 -32.97 -53.90 10.85
C GLN A 86 -32.49 -52.49 11.13
N THR A 87 -31.32 -52.37 11.75
CA THR A 87 -30.67 -51.07 11.94
C THR A 87 -29.21 -51.20 11.54
N THR A 88 -28.79 -50.41 10.57
CA THR A 88 -27.43 -50.40 10.03
C THR A 88 -26.75 -49.10 10.40
N TYR A 89 -25.57 -49.19 11.01
CA TYR A 89 -24.70 -48.05 11.26
C TYR A 89 -23.48 -48.17 10.34
N THR A 90 -23.18 -47.15 9.55
CA THR A 90 -22.05 -47.14 8.61
C THR A 90 -21.20 -45.90 8.77
N ILE A 91 -19.89 -46.07 8.55
CA ILE A 91 -18.93 -44.98 8.37
C ILE A 91 -18.42 -45.07 6.93
N SER A 92 -18.52 -43.98 6.19
CA SER A 92 -18.09 -43.85 4.80
C SER A 92 -16.96 -42.83 4.69
N GLN A 93 -15.81 -43.25 4.19
CA GLN A 93 -14.64 -42.41 3.99
C GLN A 93 -14.37 -42.20 2.49
N PRO A 94 -14.42 -40.96 1.98
CA PRO A 94 -13.97 -40.65 0.63
C PRO A 94 -12.45 -40.81 0.51
N LEU A 95 -12.00 -41.47 -0.55
CA LEU A 95 -10.60 -41.78 -0.84
C LEU A 95 -10.16 -41.05 -2.12
N GLU A 96 -9.29 -40.05 -1.97
CA GLU A 96 -8.77 -39.22 -3.08
C GLU A 96 -7.51 -39.85 -3.74
N ILE A 97 -7.63 -41.11 -4.21
CA ILE A 97 -6.48 -41.90 -4.69
C ILE A 97 -6.06 -41.63 -6.14
N PHE A 98 -6.87 -40.95 -6.94
CA PHE A 98 -6.60 -40.69 -8.36
C PHE A 98 -5.85 -39.36 -8.59
N GLY A 99 -5.26 -38.79 -7.54
CA GLY A 99 -4.48 -37.55 -7.62
C GLY A 99 -5.25 -36.27 -7.31
N GLN A 100 -6.55 -36.35 -6.99
CA GLN A 100 -7.37 -35.19 -6.61
C GLN A 100 -6.74 -34.41 -5.44
N ARG A 101 -6.29 -35.13 -4.40
CA ARG A 101 -5.64 -34.53 -3.23
C ARG A 101 -4.35 -33.81 -3.60
N GLY A 102 -3.51 -34.41 -4.43
CA GLY A 102 -2.25 -33.80 -4.86
C GLY A 102 -2.46 -32.52 -5.67
N ALA A 103 -3.47 -32.49 -6.54
CA ALA A 103 -3.84 -31.28 -7.27
C ALA A 103 -4.38 -30.18 -6.35
N ARG A 104 -5.25 -30.54 -5.40
CA ARG A 104 -5.78 -29.61 -4.39
C ARG A 104 -4.67 -29.00 -3.52
N ILE A 105 -3.73 -29.82 -3.03
CA ILE A 105 -2.57 -29.35 -2.25
C ILE A 105 -1.73 -28.37 -3.07
N GLN A 106 -1.40 -28.72 -4.32
CA GLN A 106 -0.61 -27.84 -5.18
C GLN A 106 -1.33 -26.51 -5.44
N ALA A 107 -2.65 -26.51 -5.64
CA ALA A 107 -3.43 -25.28 -5.82
C ALA A 107 -3.37 -24.39 -4.58
N GLY A 108 -3.50 -24.96 -3.38
CA GLY A 108 -3.34 -24.21 -2.13
C GLY A 108 -1.93 -23.65 -1.94
N GLU A 109 -0.89 -24.45 -2.19
CA GLU A 109 0.51 -24.01 -2.09
C GLU A 109 0.86 -22.90 -3.08
N LYS A 110 0.42 -23.02 -4.34
CA LYS A 110 0.64 -21.98 -5.36
C LYS A 110 -0.21 -20.73 -5.10
N GLY A 111 -1.41 -20.88 -4.54
CA GLY A 111 -2.23 -19.76 -4.07
C GLY A 111 -1.53 -18.95 -2.96
N LEU A 112 -0.88 -19.63 -2.01
CA LEU A 112 -0.07 -18.97 -0.98
C LEU A 112 1.13 -18.22 -1.59
N GLN A 113 1.89 -18.86 -2.48
CA GLN A 113 3.02 -18.22 -3.16
C GLN A 113 2.60 -16.96 -3.94
N ALA A 114 1.41 -16.98 -4.56
CA ALA A 114 0.85 -15.80 -5.24
C ALA A 114 0.43 -14.70 -4.27
N ALA A 115 -0.12 -15.04 -3.09
CA ALA A 115 -0.43 -14.06 -2.05
C ALA A 115 0.84 -13.41 -1.49
N GLU A 116 1.88 -14.20 -1.20
CA GLU A 116 3.18 -13.73 -0.72
C GLU A 116 3.86 -12.79 -1.75
N ALA A 117 3.83 -13.15 -3.03
CA ALA A 117 4.39 -12.31 -4.09
C ALA A 117 3.64 -10.97 -4.25
N ARG A 118 2.29 -10.99 -4.15
CA ARG A 118 1.47 -9.76 -4.15
C ARG A 118 1.74 -8.90 -2.92
N GLN A 119 1.91 -9.50 -1.75
CA GLN A 119 2.29 -8.76 -0.53
C GLN A 119 3.66 -8.10 -0.69
N HIS A 120 4.64 -8.81 -1.24
CA HIS A 120 5.98 -8.25 -1.48
C HIS A 120 5.94 -7.09 -2.49
N GLN A 121 5.20 -7.23 -3.60
CA GLN A 121 4.97 -6.14 -4.55
C GLN A 121 4.36 -4.91 -3.84
N ALA A 122 3.31 -5.11 -3.04
CA ALA A 122 2.67 -4.03 -2.30
C ALA A 122 3.62 -3.34 -1.31
N GLN A 123 4.54 -4.08 -0.68
CA GLN A 123 5.57 -3.49 0.20
C GLN A 123 6.56 -2.59 -0.56
N VAL A 124 7.00 -3.02 -1.75
CA VAL A 124 7.91 -2.23 -2.61
C VAL A 124 7.23 -0.95 -3.08
N GLU A 125 5.99 -1.06 -3.56
CA GLU A 125 5.20 0.09 -4.01
C GLU A 125 4.87 1.05 -2.85
N PHE A 126 4.52 0.51 -1.68
CA PHE A 126 4.25 1.29 -0.48
C PHE A 126 5.47 2.07 -0.02
N ALA A 127 6.66 1.46 0.01
CA ALA A 127 7.88 2.15 0.42
C ALA A 127 8.19 3.35 -0.50
N ALA A 128 8.00 3.19 -1.81
CA ALA A 128 8.16 4.29 -2.76
C ALA A 128 7.11 5.40 -2.58
N ALA A 129 5.83 5.02 -2.39
CA ALA A 129 4.76 5.98 -2.12
C ALA A 129 5.01 6.76 -0.82
N LEU A 130 5.44 6.07 0.24
CA LEU A 130 5.79 6.68 1.53
C LEU A 130 6.96 7.64 1.40
N ALA A 131 8.00 7.29 0.62
CA ALA A 131 9.15 8.16 0.39
C ALA A 131 8.75 9.46 -0.32
N VAL A 132 7.90 9.35 -1.35
CA VAL A 132 7.38 10.52 -2.07
C VAL A 132 6.47 11.35 -1.18
N ALA A 133 5.60 10.74 -0.37
CA ALA A 133 4.76 11.44 0.60
C ALA A 133 5.62 12.21 1.62
N TYR A 134 6.62 11.55 2.21
CA TYR A 134 7.54 12.15 3.17
C TYR A 134 8.27 13.36 2.57
N ALA A 135 8.87 13.21 1.38
CA ALA A 135 9.53 14.31 0.69
C ALA A 135 8.55 15.42 0.26
N SER A 136 7.29 15.09 -0.04
CA SER A 136 6.27 16.08 -0.37
C SER A 136 5.87 16.89 0.86
N SER A 137 5.75 16.27 2.03
CA SER A 137 5.53 16.97 3.30
C SER A 137 6.69 17.90 3.64
N GLU A 138 7.93 17.41 3.50
CA GLU A 138 9.14 18.22 3.68
C GLU A 138 9.17 19.41 2.70
N ALA A 139 8.88 19.17 1.41
CA ALA A 139 8.80 20.23 0.40
C ALA A 139 7.70 21.25 0.74
N GLY A 140 6.53 20.79 1.22
CA GLY A 140 5.45 21.67 1.68
C GLY A 140 5.88 22.61 2.80
N LEU A 141 6.59 22.08 3.80
CA LEU A 141 7.16 22.88 4.90
C LEU A 141 8.16 23.92 4.40
N ILE A 142 9.09 23.53 3.52
CA ILE A 142 10.06 24.47 2.95
C ILE A 142 9.37 25.56 2.10
N ARG A 143 8.34 25.21 1.32
CA ARG A 143 7.57 26.19 0.52
C ARG A 143 6.79 27.16 1.41
N ARG A 144 6.25 26.71 2.54
CA ARG A 144 5.64 27.57 3.56
C ARG A 144 6.66 28.57 4.10
N ASP A 145 7.86 28.10 4.44
CA ASP A 145 8.91 28.96 4.98
C ASP A 145 9.40 29.99 3.95
N ILE A 146 9.58 29.59 2.68
CA ILE A 146 9.90 30.51 1.58
C ILE A 146 8.82 31.59 1.42
N ALA A 147 7.54 31.22 1.53
CA ALA A 147 6.44 32.17 1.42
C ALA A 147 6.38 33.14 2.61
N ALA A 148 6.66 32.67 3.82
CA ALA A 148 6.79 33.53 5.01
C ALA A 148 7.94 34.53 4.86
N GLU A 149 9.10 34.07 4.38
CA GLU A 149 10.23 34.97 4.08
C GLU A 149 9.90 35.99 2.99
N ASP A 150 9.10 35.61 1.98
CA ASP A 150 8.68 36.54 0.92
C ASP A 150 7.75 37.65 1.45
N VAL A 151 6.89 37.34 2.43
CA VAL A 151 6.11 38.34 3.15
C VAL A 151 7.03 39.34 3.85
N ASP A 152 8.07 38.88 4.53
CA ASP A 152 9.01 39.77 5.22
C ASP A 152 9.81 40.64 4.24
N ARG A 153 10.23 40.09 3.09
CA ARG A 153 10.83 40.89 2.01
C ARG A 153 9.85 41.93 1.47
N ALA A 154 8.58 41.57 1.24
CA ALA A 154 7.56 42.49 0.76
C ALA A 154 7.27 43.64 1.75
N ARG A 155 7.29 43.36 3.06
CA ARG A 155 7.21 44.39 4.11
C ARG A 155 8.41 45.34 4.05
N GLY A 156 9.60 44.80 3.83
CA GLY A 156 10.82 45.58 3.62
C GLY A 156 10.72 46.52 2.41
N ASP A 157 10.28 46.00 1.26
CA ASP A 157 10.08 46.77 0.03
C ASP A 157 9.06 47.89 0.22
N LEU A 158 7.94 47.62 0.91
CA LEU A 158 6.92 48.62 1.24
C LEU A 158 7.46 49.74 2.13
N LYS A 159 8.23 49.38 3.17
CA LYS A 159 8.85 50.36 4.07
C LYS A 159 9.85 51.26 3.33
N ALA A 160 10.63 50.69 2.41
CA ALA A 160 11.55 51.46 1.58
C ALA A 160 10.80 52.43 0.65
N ALA A 161 9.72 51.97 0.00
CA ALA A 161 8.89 52.81 -0.86
C ALA A 161 8.23 53.96 -0.08
N GLN A 162 7.71 53.71 1.13
CA GLN A 162 7.16 54.74 2.00
C GLN A 162 8.21 55.80 2.36
N ALA A 163 9.40 55.39 2.79
CA ALA A 163 10.47 56.31 3.14
C ALA A 163 10.91 57.22 1.97
N LEU A 164 10.94 56.69 0.74
CA LEU A 164 11.29 57.48 -0.45
C LEU A 164 10.18 58.46 -0.86
N VAL A 165 8.90 58.08 -0.71
CA VAL A 165 7.76 58.97 -0.96
C VAL A 165 7.69 60.07 0.10
N ASP A 166 7.87 59.74 1.38
CA ASP A 166 7.90 60.71 2.48
C ASP A 166 9.04 61.72 2.34
N ALA A 167 10.17 61.27 1.78
CA ALA A 167 11.31 62.13 1.42
C ALA A 167 11.10 62.93 0.11
N GLY A 168 9.95 62.81 -0.55
CA GLY A 168 9.62 63.48 -1.80
C GLY A 168 10.39 62.99 -3.03
N LYS A 169 11.02 61.81 -2.96
CA LYS A 169 11.86 61.24 -4.03
C LYS A 169 11.10 60.33 -4.98
N GLU A 170 9.92 59.85 -4.60
CA GLU A 170 9.07 58.99 -5.42
C GLU A 170 7.58 59.40 -5.34
N ALA A 171 6.77 58.89 -6.28
CA ALA A 171 5.32 59.11 -6.30
C ALA A 171 4.57 58.11 -5.40
N SER A 172 3.41 58.52 -4.85
CA SER A 172 2.53 57.67 -4.03
C SER A 172 2.10 56.36 -4.69
N LEU A 173 2.08 56.32 -6.04
CA LEU A 173 1.89 55.09 -6.82
C LEU A 173 2.82 53.95 -6.37
N ARG A 174 4.06 54.26 -5.96
CA ARG A 174 5.06 53.28 -5.54
C ARG A 174 4.66 52.56 -4.26
N VAL A 175 4.13 53.29 -3.28
CA VAL A 175 3.57 52.71 -2.05
C VAL A 175 2.37 51.82 -2.38
N ALA A 176 1.47 52.24 -3.27
CA ALA A 176 0.33 51.42 -3.68
C ALA A 176 0.76 50.11 -4.36
N GLN A 177 1.80 50.16 -5.22
CA GLN A 177 2.38 48.98 -5.87
C GLN A 177 3.03 48.02 -4.86
N ALA A 178 3.82 48.55 -3.92
CA ALA A 178 4.45 47.74 -2.89
C ALA A 178 3.41 47.12 -1.92
N GLN A 179 2.36 47.87 -1.57
CA GLN A 179 1.27 47.39 -0.73
C GLN A 179 0.51 46.23 -1.40
N ALA A 180 0.22 46.34 -2.70
CA ALA A 180 -0.39 45.24 -3.46
C ALA A 180 0.54 44.01 -3.49
N GLY A 181 1.85 44.20 -3.62
CA GLY A 181 2.84 43.13 -3.57
C GLY A 181 2.91 42.43 -2.21
N LEU A 182 2.77 43.16 -1.10
CA LEU A 182 2.68 42.59 0.25
C LEU A 182 1.39 41.79 0.44
N SER A 183 0.23 42.35 0.08
CA SER A 183 -1.04 41.64 0.22
C SER A 183 -1.09 40.36 -0.62
N SER A 184 -0.46 40.35 -1.80
CA SER A 184 -0.30 39.14 -2.61
C SER A 184 0.57 38.08 -1.93
N ALA A 185 1.72 38.50 -1.36
CA ALA A 185 2.61 37.60 -0.63
C ALA A 185 1.93 36.98 0.61
N GLU A 186 1.15 37.76 1.36
CA GLU A 186 0.39 37.28 2.52
C GLU A 186 -0.67 36.24 2.13
N ALA A 187 -1.39 36.45 1.02
CA ALA A 187 -2.34 35.48 0.50
C ALA A 187 -1.65 34.16 0.08
N ILE A 188 -0.49 34.25 -0.58
CA ILE A 188 0.31 33.06 -0.96
C ILE A 188 0.80 32.32 0.29
N ALA A 189 1.30 33.02 1.31
CA ALA A 189 1.77 32.40 2.55
C ALA A 189 0.66 31.62 3.25
N ALA A 190 -0.54 32.19 3.36
CA ALA A 190 -1.70 31.48 3.92
C ALA A 190 -2.05 30.21 3.11
N SER A 191 -1.96 30.26 1.78
CA SER A 191 -2.16 29.07 0.93
C SER A 191 -1.10 28.01 1.16
N ARG A 192 0.19 28.39 1.26
CA ARG A 192 1.29 27.44 1.48
C ARG A 192 1.25 26.81 2.86
N GLU A 193 0.76 27.53 3.87
CA GLU A 193 0.52 26.99 5.20
C GLU A 193 -0.54 25.87 5.17
N ALA A 194 -1.67 26.10 4.49
CA ALA A 194 -2.71 25.10 4.33
C ALA A 194 -2.22 23.87 3.53
N GLU A 195 -1.43 24.08 2.47
CA GLU A 195 -0.84 22.99 1.67
C GLU A 195 0.16 22.16 2.48
N ALA A 196 0.99 22.78 3.32
CA ALA A 196 1.94 22.08 4.19
C ALA A 196 1.20 21.20 5.22
N ALA A 197 0.14 21.73 5.83
CA ALA A 197 -0.71 20.97 6.74
C ALA A 197 -1.34 19.76 6.02
N ALA A 198 -1.91 19.97 4.82
CA ALA A 198 -2.50 18.88 4.03
C ALA A 198 -1.47 17.79 3.64
N ALA A 199 -0.22 18.17 3.35
CA ALA A 199 0.83 17.20 3.03
C ALA A 199 1.25 16.37 4.24
N LEU A 200 1.26 16.95 5.45
CA LEU A 200 1.52 16.22 6.70
C LEU A 200 0.36 15.27 7.07
N GLU A 201 -0.88 15.69 6.83
CA GLU A 201 -2.07 14.85 6.99
C GLU A 201 -2.00 13.60 6.10
N GLN A 202 -1.70 13.78 4.82
CA GLN A 202 -1.56 12.66 3.88
C GLN A 202 -0.45 11.67 4.28
N LEU A 203 0.69 12.18 4.75
CA LEU A 203 1.77 11.35 5.28
C LEU A 203 1.31 10.54 6.50
N SER A 204 0.56 11.17 7.39
CA SER A 204 0.06 10.56 8.63
C SER A 204 -0.90 9.42 8.33
N VAL A 205 -1.86 9.65 7.43
CA VAL A 205 -2.80 8.63 6.96
C VAL A 205 -2.07 7.43 6.34
N LEU A 206 -1.10 7.69 5.46
CA LEU A 206 -0.33 6.63 4.81
C LEU A 206 0.48 5.80 5.81
N ALA A 207 1.07 6.46 6.81
CA ALA A 207 1.80 5.82 7.90
C ALA A 207 0.90 5.10 8.91
N GLY A 208 -0.43 5.21 8.79
CA GLY A 208 -1.39 4.59 9.70
C GLY A 208 -1.57 5.33 11.02
N ARG A 209 -1.24 6.62 11.10
CA ARG A 209 -1.53 7.47 12.27
C ARG A 209 -2.81 8.27 12.08
N ALA A 210 -3.64 8.30 13.11
CA ALA A 210 -4.82 9.15 13.18
C ALA A 210 -4.49 10.61 13.55
N GLU A 211 -3.41 10.81 14.32
CA GLU A 211 -2.92 12.13 14.67
C GLU A 211 -1.91 12.63 13.63
N PRO A 212 -2.05 13.88 13.15
CA PRO A 212 -1.16 14.42 12.13
C PRO A 212 0.25 14.66 12.68
N TYR A 213 1.25 14.39 11.86
CA TYR A 213 2.62 14.86 12.12
C TYR A 213 2.69 16.39 12.06
N SER A 214 3.59 16.99 12.86
CA SER A 214 3.86 18.43 12.85
C SER A 214 4.99 18.85 11.91
N GLY A 215 5.80 17.89 11.46
CA GLY A 215 7.05 18.14 10.76
C GLY A 215 7.75 16.85 10.35
N THR A 216 9.00 16.97 9.89
CA THR A 216 9.88 15.85 9.54
C THR A 216 11.20 15.99 10.29
N SER A 217 11.68 14.89 10.89
CA SER A 217 12.88 14.92 11.75
C SER A 217 14.21 14.92 10.98
N GLU A 218 14.24 14.35 9.77
CA GLU A 218 15.42 14.34 8.89
C GLU A 218 15.02 14.68 7.44
N SER A 219 15.89 15.38 6.72
CA SER A 219 15.66 15.74 5.32
C SER A 219 15.90 14.56 4.37
N LEU A 220 14.88 14.20 3.61
CA LEU A 220 15.01 13.28 2.47
C LEU A 220 15.40 14.04 1.19
N LEU A 221 15.07 15.33 1.10
CA LEU A 221 15.31 16.19 -0.07
C LEU A 221 16.78 16.56 -0.27
N VAL A 222 17.51 16.87 0.81
CA VAL A 222 18.89 17.39 0.74
C VAL A 222 19.91 16.25 0.69
N ARG A 223 19.62 15.13 1.35
CA ARG A 223 20.52 13.96 1.40
C ARG A 223 20.94 13.50 0.01
N GLU A 224 22.23 13.23 -0.16
CA GLU A 224 22.74 12.69 -1.41
C GLU A 224 22.49 11.18 -1.43
N TRP A 225 21.71 10.75 -2.42
CA TRP A 225 21.35 9.36 -2.59
C TRP A 225 22.16 8.78 -3.75
N VAL A 226 22.63 7.55 -3.57
CA VAL A 226 23.14 6.74 -4.67
C VAL A 226 21.92 6.19 -5.41
N ALA A 227 21.89 6.37 -6.73
CA ALA A 227 20.80 5.81 -7.52
C ALA A 227 20.85 4.26 -7.40
N PRO A 228 19.70 3.59 -7.17
CA PRO A 228 19.62 2.14 -7.13
C PRO A 228 20.34 1.49 -8.31
N ALA A 229 21.17 0.48 -8.02
CA ALA A 229 21.85 -0.25 -9.08
C ALA A 229 20.82 -1.00 -9.91
N ILE A 230 20.96 -0.93 -11.23
CA ILE A 230 20.00 -1.59 -12.12
C ILE A 230 20.30 -3.08 -12.14
N ALA A 231 19.54 -3.85 -11.37
CA ALA A 231 19.63 -5.30 -11.41
C ALA A 231 18.89 -5.83 -12.67
N ASN A 232 19.47 -6.80 -13.37
CA ASN A 232 18.74 -7.58 -14.38
C ASN A 232 17.92 -8.68 -13.70
N VAL A 233 17.05 -8.28 -12.79
CA VAL A 233 16.16 -9.14 -12.03
C VAL A 233 14.72 -8.73 -12.37
N ASP A 234 13.81 -9.71 -12.40
CA ASP A 234 12.39 -9.46 -12.59
C ASP A 234 11.88 -8.48 -11.52
N SER A 235 11.09 -7.47 -11.92
CA SER A 235 10.45 -6.56 -10.97
C SER A 235 9.48 -7.32 -10.06
N ALA A 236 9.16 -6.75 -8.90
CA ALA A 236 8.18 -7.35 -7.99
C ALA A 236 6.82 -7.60 -8.67
N SER A 237 6.40 -6.73 -9.60
CA SER A 237 5.20 -6.91 -10.41
C SER A 237 5.27 -8.10 -11.37
N VAL A 238 6.42 -8.35 -12.01
CA VAL A 238 6.63 -9.51 -12.88
C VAL A 238 6.66 -10.79 -12.05
N LEU A 239 7.31 -10.78 -10.88
CA LEU A 239 7.33 -11.92 -9.96
C LEU A 239 5.92 -12.27 -9.44
N SER A 240 5.12 -11.27 -9.08
CA SER A 240 3.72 -11.46 -8.70
C SER A 240 2.90 -12.06 -9.83
N ALA A 241 2.99 -11.49 -11.04
CA ALA A 241 2.25 -12.01 -12.18
C ALA A 241 2.65 -13.45 -12.55
N LYS A 242 3.93 -13.81 -12.37
CA LYS A 242 4.42 -15.19 -12.55
C LYS A 242 3.82 -16.14 -11.52
N ALA A 243 3.74 -15.72 -10.25
CA ALA A 243 3.10 -16.51 -9.21
C ALA A 243 1.59 -16.70 -9.45
N ASP A 244 0.91 -15.68 -9.98
CA ASP A 244 -0.51 -15.77 -10.37
C ASP A 244 -0.75 -16.78 -11.52
N VAL A 245 0.19 -16.88 -12.47
CA VAL A 245 0.16 -17.90 -13.53
C VAL A 245 0.30 -19.30 -12.91
N ASP A 246 1.30 -19.50 -12.04
CA ASP A 246 1.51 -20.77 -11.35
C ASP A 246 0.28 -21.21 -10.53
N ALA A 247 -0.36 -20.26 -9.82
CA ALA A 247 -1.59 -20.50 -9.07
C ALA A 247 -2.76 -20.88 -9.99
N SER A 248 -2.93 -20.16 -11.09
CA SER A 248 -4.00 -20.42 -12.07
C SER A 248 -3.83 -21.79 -12.76
N ASP A 249 -2.59 -22.17 -13.09
CA ASP A 249 -2.26 -23.49 -13.65
C ASP A 249 -2.55 -24.63 -12.65
N ALA A 250 -2.27 -24.42 -11.36
CA ALA A 250 -2.57 -25.40 -10.31
C ALA A 250 -4.09 -25.54 -10.08
N VAL A 251 -4.87 -24.47 -10.18
CA VAL A 251 -6.33 -24.52 -10.15
C VAL A 251 -6.88 -25.25 -11.38
N LEU A 252 -6.36 -24.98 -12.58
CA LEU A 252 -6.73 -25.71 -13.79
C LEU A 252 -6.44 -27.22 -13.64
N ARG A 253 -5.33 -27.59 -13.02
CA ARG A 253 -5.03 -28.99 -12.70
C ARG A 253 -6.10 -29.58 -11.79
N THR A 254 -6.53 -28.87 -10.75
CA THR A 254 -7.61 -29.31 -9.85
C THR A 254 -8.93 -29.54 -10.61
N GLU A 255 -9.32 -28.63 -11.50
CA GLU A 255 -10.52 -28.79 -12.33
C GLU A 255 -10.45 -30.00 -13.28
N ARG A 256 -9.25 -30.34 -13.78
CA ARG A 256 -9.03 -31.56 -14.58
C ARG A 256 -9.22 -32.83 -13.76
N PHE A 257 -8.81 -32.83 -12.50
CA PHE A 257 -8.95 -33.99 -11.61
C PHE A 257 -10.39 -34.21 -11.11
N LYS A 258 -11.31 -33.24 -11.27
CA LYS A 258 -12.75 -33.48 -11.07
C LYS A 258 -13.37 -34.47 -12.08
N ARG A 259 -12.63 -34.84 -13.13
CA ARG A 259 -13.00 -35.92 -14.07
C ARG A 259 -12.59 -37.31 -13.60
N ALA A 260 -11.73 -37.40 -12.58
CA ALA A 260 -11.34 -38.67 -12.03
C ALA A 260 -12.51 -39.30 -11.27
N PRO A 261 -12.65 -40.63 -11.26
CA PRO A 261 -13.65 -41.29 -10.42
C PRO A 261 -13.46 -40.96 -8.93
N ASP A 262 -14.55 -40.88 -8.18
CA ASP A 262 -14.51 -40.71 -6.72
C ASP A 262 -14.78 -42.06 -6.04
N LEU A 263 -13.81 -42.54 -5.26
CA LEU A 263 -13.88 -43.80 -4.53
C LEU A 263 -14.30 -43.53 -3.08
N ASN A 264 -15.30 -44.24 -2.57
CA ASN A 264 -15.63 -44.25 -1.14
C ASN A 264 -15.51 -45.66 -0.59
N LEU A 265 -14.93 -45.76 0.61
CA LEU A 265 -14.88 -46.99 1.38
C LEU A 265 -15.90 -46.87 2.52
N THR A 266 -16.81 -47.83 2.60
CA THR A 266 -17.84 -47.89 3.64
C THR A 266 -17.63 -49.14 4.49
N ALA A 267 -17.67 -48.97 5.81
CA ALA A 267 -17.66 -50.06 6.77
C ALA A 267 -18.71 -49.82 7.85
N GLY A 268 -19.35 -50.87 8.34
CA GLY A 268 -20.44 -50.73 9.30
C GLY A 268 -20.93 -52.04 9.89
N ARG A 269 -21.94 -51.92 10.75
CA ARG A 269 -22.56 -53.05 11.45
C ARG A 269 -24.08 -52.96 11.29
N ARG A 270 -24.70 -54.10 10.96
CA ARG A 270 -26.14 -54.27 10.83
C ARG A 270 -26.65 -55.15 11.96
N ASN A 271 -27.62 -54.65 12.71
CA ASN A 271 -28.29 -55.38 13.79
C ASN A 271 -29.68 -55.81 13.34
N PHE A 272 -30.06 -57.05 13.63
CA PHE A 272 -31.38 -57.60 13.31
C PHE A 272 -32.23 -57.65 14.58
N ALA A 273 -33.49 -57.20 14.49
CA ALA A 273 -34.41 -57.24 15.64
C ALA A 273 -34.75 -58.67 16.09
N ALA A 274 -34.64 -59.64 15.18
CA ALA A 274 -34.75 -61.07 15.49
C ALA A 274 -33.53 -61.65 16.24
N GLY A 275 -32.48 -60.86 16.48
CA GLY A 275 -31.22 -61.27 17.10
C GLY A 275 -30.07 -61.44 16.09
N GLY A 276 -28.85 -61.20 16.56
CA GLY A 276 -27.62 -61.28 15.76
C GLY A 276 -27.23 -59.96 15.06
N ASP A 277 -26.00 -59.96 14.56
CA ASP A 277 -25.41 -58.84 13.84
C ASP A 277 -24.57 -59.30 12.63
N ALA A 278 -24.42 -58.42 11.65
CA ALA A 278 -23.58 -58.64 10.48
C ALA A 278 -22.65 -57.45 10.24
N LEU A 279 -21.46 -57.75 9.72
CA LEU A 279 -20.55 -56.72 9.23
C LEU A 279 -20.94 -56.31 7.81
N VAL A 280 -20.91 -55.01 7.54
CA VAL A 280 -21.12 -54.43 6.21
C VAL A 280 -19.81 -53.80 5.77
N VAL A 281 -19.28 -54.23 4.62
CA VAL A 281 -18.15 -53.58 3.95
C VAL A 281 -18.56 -53.34 2.50
N GLY A 282 -18.33 -52.12 2.03
CA GLY A 282 -18.71 -51.71 0.69
C GLY A 282 -17.69 -50.77 0.10
N VAL A 283 -17.57 -50.80 -1.22
CA VAL A 283 -16.80 -49.83 -1.99
C VAL A 283 -17.74 -49.24 -3.03
N SER A 284 -17.80 -47.92 -3.10
CA SER A 284 -18.54 -47.21 -4.14
C SER A 284 -17.60 -46.38 -5.01
N LEU A 285 -17.82 -46.41 -6.31
CA LEU A 285 -17.04 -45.67 -7.29
C LEU A 285 -17.98 -44.84 -8.15
N SER A 286 -17.94 -43.52 -7.98
CA SER A 286 -18.69 -42.58 -8.80
C SER A 286 -17.89 -42.23 -10.04
N ILE A 287 -18.37 -42.65 -11.22
CA ILE A 287 -17.71 -42.41 -12.51
C ILE A 287 -18.44 -41.28 -13.26
N PRO A 288 -17.79 -40.14 -13.55
CA PRO A 288 -18.42 -39.03 -14.26
C PRO A 288 -18.60 -39.33 -15.76
N LEU A 289 -19.72 -39.94 -16.13
CA LEU A 289 -20.03 -40.26 -17.54
C LEU A 289 -20.55 -39.05 -18.32
N PHE A 290 -21.50 -38.32 -17.73
CA PHE A 290 -22.19 -37.18 -18.34
C PHE A 290 -21.56 -35.84 -17.96
N ASP A 291 -21.45 -35.56 -16.65
CA ASP A 291 -20.77 -34.36 -16.15
C ASP A 291 -19.26 -34.61 -16.02
N ARG A 292 -18.52 -34.29 -17.08
CA ARG A 292 -17.06 -34.35 -17.10
C ARG A 292 -16.41 -33.01 -16.73
N ASN A 293 -17.14 -32.09 -16.08
CA ASN A 293 -16.64 -30.77 -15.72
C ASN A 293 -16.00 -30.00 -16.90
N SER A 294 -16.49 -30.19 -18.13
CA SER A 294 -15.89 -29.60 -19.34
C SER A 294 -15.95 -28.06 -19.30
N GLY A 295 -17.06 -27.52 -18.79
CA GLY A 295 -17.23 -26.08 -18.57
C GLY A 295 -16.26 -25.51 -17.52
N GLY A 296 -16.10 -26.18 -16.37
CA GLY A 296 -15.16 -25.77 -15.32
C GLY A 296 -13.71 -25.79 -15.80
N ILE A 297 -13.32 -26.82 -16.55
CA ILE A 297 -11.99 -26.91 -17.17
C ILE A 297 -11.78 -25.80 -18.21
N SER A 298 -12.77 -25.54 -19.06
CA SER A 298 -12.71 -24.47 -20.07
C SER A 298 -12.54 -23.10 -19.39
N ALA A 299 -13.32 -22.82 -18.36
CA ALA A 299 -13.23 -21.59 -17.58
C ALA A 299 -11.88 -21.44 -16.89
N ALA A 300 -11.35 -22.49 -16.25
CA ALA A 300 -10.04 -22.45 -15.61
C ALA A 300 -8.89 -22.29 -16.63
N ARG A 301 -9.01 -22.87 -17.82
CA ARG A 301 -8.06 -22.66 -18.91
C ARG A 301 -8.04 -21.19 -19.34
N ALA A 302 -9.22 -20.61 -19.58
CA ALA A 302 -9.31 -19.19 -19.93
C ALA A 302 -8.74 -18.27 -18.83
N ARG A 303 -8.91 -18.60 -17.55
CA ARG A 303 -8.29 -17.86 -16.43
C ARG A 303 -6.77 -17.96 -16.42
N SER A 304 -6.21 -19.14 -16.70
CA SER A 304 -4.76 -19.33 -16.87
C SER A 304 -4.23 -18.53 -18.06
N ASP A 305 -4.90 -18.57 -19.20
CA ASP A 305 -4.51 -17.83 -20.40
C ASP A 305 -4.54 -16.31 -20.14
N ALA A 306 -5.56 -15.83 -19.41
CA ALA A 306 -5.63 -14.45 -18.94
C ALA A 306 -4.49 -14.08 -17.98
N ALA A 307 -4.09 -14.97 -17.07
CA ALA A 307 -2.94 -14.74 -16.18
C ALA A 307 -1.63 -14.64 -16.98
N ARG A 308 -1.45 -15.46 -18.02
CA ARG A 308 -0.27 -15.40 -18.91
C ARG A 308 -0.22 -14.09 -19.68
N ALA A 309 -1.36 -13.62 -20.21
CA ALA A 309 -1.44 -12.31 -20.86
C ALA A 309 -1.11 -11.16 -19.89
N ARG A 310 -1.53 -11.25 -18.62
CA ARG A 310 -1.15 -10.28 -17.58
C ARG A 310 0.35 -10.30 -17.27
N LEU A 311 0.98 -11.48 -17.27
CA LEU A 311 2.44 -11.60 -17.12
C LEU A 311 3.18 -10.92 -18.28
N ASP A 312 2.74 -11.13 -19.52
CA ASP A 312 3.36 -10.49 -20.68
C ASP A 312 3.18 -8.97 -20.64
N ALA A 313 2.01 -8.49 -20.24
CA ALA A 313 1.78 -7.06 -19.98
C ALA A 313 2.69 -6.52 -18.87
N ALA A 314 2.85 -7.24 -17.75
CA ALA A 314 3.72 -6.85 -16.64
C ALA A 314 5.19 -6.76 -17.08
N ARG A 315 5.65 -7.64 -17.97
CA ARG A 315 7.01 -7.58 -18.54
C ARG A 315 7.22 -6.35 -19.41
N LEU A 316 6.26 -6.06 -20.29
CA LEU A 316 6.32 -4.86 -21.14
C LEU A 316 6.28 -3.59 -20.30
N GLN A 317 5.41 -3.54 -19.30
CA GLN A 317 5.29 -2.40 -18.38
C GLN A 317 6.58 -2.23 -17.57
N SER A 318 7.16 -3.30 -17.02
CA SER A 318 8.43 -3.25 -16.28
C SER A 318 9.58 -2.70 -17.14
N GLN A 319 9.67 -3.07 -18.42
CA GLN A 319 10.66 -2.52 -19.34
C GLN A 319 10.45 -1.01 -19.56
N ALA A 320 9.21 -0.59 -19.76
CA ALA A 320 8.86 0.83 -19.94
C ALA A 320 9.12 1.66 -18.67
N ASP A 321 8.79 1.11 -17.49
CA ASP A 321 9.00 1.73 -16.19
C ASP A 321 10.48 1.93 -15.92
N ARG A 322 11.32 0.94 -16.21
CA ARG A 322 12.78 1.03 -16.08
C ARG A 322 13.37 2.11 -16.99
N ALA A 323 12.98 2.14 -18.26
CA ALA A 323 13.46 3.16 -19.20
C ALA A 323 13.03 4.57 -18.76
N THR A 324 11.78 4.71 -18.31
CA THR A 324 11.22 5.97 -17.84
C THR A 324 11.87 6.43 -16.54
N ALA A 325 12.09 5.54 -15.58
CA ALA A 325 12.75 5.84 -14.31
C ALA A 325 14.18 6.36 -14.54
N LEU A 326 14.94 5.74 -15.44
CA LEU A 326 16.29 6.20 -15.79
C LEU A 326 16.28 7.60 -16.42
N ALA A 327 15.38 7.83 -17.38
CA ALA A 327 15.23 9.15 -18.00
C ALA A 327 14.84 10.22 -16.96
N ARG A 328 13.95 9.88 -16.01
CA ARG A 328 13.56 10.77 -14.90
C ARG A 328 14.71 11.06 -13.95
N VAL A 329 15.53 10.07 -13.62
CA VAL A 329 16.71 10.25 -12.75
C VAL A 329 17.71 11.22 -13.41
N ASP A 330 18.00 11.03 -14.69
CA ASP A 330 18.90 11.92 -15.43
C ASP A 330 18.33 13.34 -15.55
N ALA A 331 17.05 13.47 -15.90
CA ALA A 331 16.37 14.76 -15.96
C ALA A 331 16.34 15.48 -14.60
N ALA A 332 16.07 14.77 -13.51
CA ALA A 332 16.04 15.35 -12.16
C ALA A 332 17.42 15.83 -11.71
N LYS A 333 18.49 15.08 -12.03
CA LYS A 333 19.88 15.50 -11.75
C LYS A 333 20.24 16.79 -12.49
N ARG A 334 19.99 16.83 -13.80
CA ARG A 334 20.26 18.02 -14.63
C ARG A 334 19.40 19.21 -14.21
N GLY A 335 18.12 18.96 -13.91
CA GLY A 335 17.17 19.95 -13.42
C GLY A 335 17.61 20.58 -12.10
N LEU A 336 18.06 19.77 -11.13
CA LEU A 336 18.54 20.28 -9.85
C LEU A 336 19.79 21.17 -9.99
N ILE A 337 20.73 20.80 -10.86
CA ILE A 337 21.92 21.62 -11.15
C ILE A 337 21.51 22.97 -11.76
N ALA A 338 20.59 22.95 -12.74
CA ALA A 338 20.11 24.17 -13.39
C ALA A 338 19.32 25.07 -12.42
N ALA A 339 18.41 24.49 -11.63
CA ALA A 339 17.63 25.22 -10.64
C ALA A 339 18.53 25.88 -9.58
N SER A 340 19.55 25.16 -9.09
CA SER A 340 20.48 25.70 -8.09
C SER A 340 21.28 26.89 -8.63
N LYS A 341 21.76 26.82 -9.88
CA LYS A 341 22.42 27.97 -10.54
C LYS A 341 21.46 29.15 -10.75
N GLY A 342 20.20 28.86 -11.08
CA GLY A 342 19.15 29.87 -11.22
C GLY A 342 18.86 30.59 -9.90
N GLU A 343 18.78 29.86 -8.79
CA GLU A 343 18.61 30.43 -7.44
C GLU A 343 19.79 31.34 -7.06
N GLU A 344 21.02 30.91 -7.31
CA GLU A 344 22.22 31.71 -7.05
C GLU A 344 22.17 33.05 -7.81
N ALA A 345 21.89 33.00 -9.11
CA ALA A 345 21.77 34.19 -9.95
C ALA A 345 20.61 35.11 -9.53
N ALA A 346 19.44 34.54 -9.19
CA ALA A 346 18.28 35.30 -8.75
C ALA A 346 18.51 35.94 -7.37
N THR A 347 19.25 35.28 -6.48
CA THR A 347 19.63 35.82 -5.16
C THR A 347 20.49 37.06 -5.32
N GLU A 348 21.50 37.00 -6.19
CA GLU A 348 22.37 38.13 -6.46
C GLU A 348 21.65 39.26 -7.20
N ALA A 349 20.78 38.94 -8.16
CA ALA A 349 19.95 39.92 -8.85
C ALA A 349 19.03 40.69 -7.88
N TYR A 350 18.34 40.00 -6.97
CA TYR A 350 17.51 40.66 -5.95
C TYR A 350 18.35 41.54 -5.01
N ARG A 351 19.53 41.06 -4.58
CA ARG A 351 20.45 41.85 -3.75
C ARG A 351 20.87 43.15 -4.44
N MET A 352 21.27 43.08 -5.71
CA MET A 352 21.65 44.25 -6.50
C MET A 352 20.46 45.20 -6.74
N ALA A 353 19.29 44.67 -7.10
CA ALA A 353 18.10 45.47 -7.34
C ALA A 353 17.66 46.22 -6.08
N ARG A 354 17.75 45.57 -4.91
CA ARG A 354 17.42 46.20 -3.61
C ARG A 354 18.38 47.34 -3.28
N LEU A 355 19.68 47.10 -3.35
CA LEU A 355 20.69 48.15 -3.12
C LEU A 355 20.55 49.31 -4.12
N GLY A 356 20.24 48.99 -5.38
CA GLY A 356 19.98 49.97 -6.43
C GLY A 356 18.74 50.81 -6.16
N TYR A 357 17.65 50.20 -5.68
CA TYR A 357 16.41 50.91 -5.34
C TYR A 357 16.62 51.83 -4.14
N GLU A 358 17.26 51.34 -3.06
CA GLU A 358 17.60 52.14 -1.88
C GLU A 358 18.52 53.32 -2.24
N ALA A 359 19.38 53.17 -3.24
CA ALA A 359 20.25 54.24 -3.77
C ALA A 359 19.55 55.15 -4.81
N GLY A 360 18.29 54.90 -5.16
CA GLY A 360 17.54 55.64 -6.19
C GLY A 360 18.02 55.42 -7.63
N ARG A 361 18.76 54.33 -7.89
CA ARG A 361 19.35 53.98 -9.20
C ARG A 361 18.58 52.91 -9.96
N THR A 362 17.70 52.17 -9.29
CA THR A 362 16.89 51.09 -9.85
C THR A 362 15.41 51.40 -9.59
N PRO A 363 14.50 51.25 -10.56
CA PRO A 363 13.08 51.49 -10.34
C PRO A 363 12.43 50.38 -9.49
N LEU A 364 11.41 50.73 -8.69
CA LEU A 364 10.69 49.76 -7.83
C LEU A 364 10.20 48.51 -8.59
N VAL A 365 9.78 48.67 -9.84
CA VAL A 365 9.30 47.54 -10.66
C VAL A 365 10.37 46.47 -10.87
N GLU A 366 11.64 46.87 -11.03
CA GLU A 366 12.77 45.93 -11.17
C GLU A 366 13.08 45.24 -9.85
N LEU A 367 12.96 45.94 -8.71
CA LEU A 367 13.08 45.32 -7.39
C LEU A 367 12.00 44.26 -7.17
N LEU A 368 10.72 44.60 -7.42
CA LEU A 368 9.59 43.69 -7.25
C LEU A 368 9.70 42.47 -8.19
N LEU A 369 10.13 42.69 -9.45
CA LEU A 369 10.38 41.60 -10.39
C LEU A 369 11.53 40.69 -9.94
N SER A 370 12.61 41.27 -9.42
CA SER A 370 13.77 40.51 -8.92
C SER A 370 13.40 39.69 -7.68
N ARG A 371 12.58 40.24 -6.76
CA ARG A 371 12.05 39.50 -5.62
C ARG A 371 11.22 38.30 -6.07
N ARG A 372 10.29 38.51 -6.99
CA ARG A 372 9.47 37.43 -7.55
C ARG A 372 10.32 36.35 -8.19
N THR A 373 11.30 36.75 -9.01
CA THR A 373 12.25 35.82 -9.67
C THR A 373 13.03 35.00 -8.65
N LEU A 374 13.48 35.60 -7.53
CA LEU A 374 14.13 34.87 -6.44
C LEU A 374 13.19 33.85 -5.79
N THR A 375 11.96 34.25 -5.46
CA THR A 375 10.97 33.34 -4.88
C THR A 375 10.66 32.17 -5.82
N ASP A 376 10.43 32.44 -7.11
CA ASP A 376 10.19 31.41 -8.12
C ASP A 376 11.40 30.46 -8.29
N ALA A 377 12.63 30.99 -8.27
CA ALA A 377 13.86 30.19 -8.37
C ALA A 377 14.06 29.27 -7.15
N ARG A 378 13.77 29.77 -5.94
CA ARG A 378 13.81 28.97 -4.70
C ARG A 378 12.80 27.84 -4.71
N LEU A 379 11.56 28.12 -5.14
CA LEU A 379 10.53 27.10 -5.31
C LEU A 379 10.96 26.05 -6.34
N SER A 380 11.58 26.48 -7.45
CA SER A 380 12.10 25.56 -8.47
C SER A 380 13.17 24.59 -7.94
N VAL A 381 14.03 25.03 -7.02
CA VAL A 381 15.01 24.15 -6.36
C VAL A 381 14.33 23.11 -5.47
N VAL A 382 13.30 23.50 -4.71
CA VAL A 382 12.50 22.56 -3.91
C VAL A 382 11.84 21.51 -4.81
N ASP A 383 11.22 21.95 -5.91
CA ASP A 383 10.58 21.07 -6.89
C ASP A 383 11.57 20.11 -7.53
N ALA A 384 12.78 20.59 -7.87
CA ALA A 384 13.83 19.76 -8.44
C ALA A 384 14.36 18.70 -7.45
N ARG A 385 14.47 19.05 -6.16
CA ARG A 385 14.83 18.09 -5.10
C ARG A 385 13.74 17.03 -4.92
N LEU A 386 12.48 17.42 -4.91
CA LEU A 386 11.34 16.50 -4.81
C LEU A 386 11.28 15.56 -6.02
N ALA A 387 11.47 16.10 -7.23
CA ALA A 387 11.53 15.31 -8.46
C ALA A 387 12.67 14.28 -8.44
N ARG A 388 13.81 14.62 -7.83
CA ARG A 388 14.94 13.69 -7.63
C ARG A 388 14.55 12.53 -6.73
N VAL A 389 13.92 12.80 -5.57
CA VAL A 389 13.44 11.74 -4.67
C VAL A 389 12.43 10.84 -5.38
N ALA A 390 11.44 11.43 -6.08
CA ALA A 390 10.43 10.66 -6.81
C ALA A 390 11.03 9.80 -7.94
N ALA A 391 12.04 10.31 -8.65
CA ALA A 391 12.74 9.55 -9.67
C ALA A 391 13.51 8.35 -9.08
N TYR A 392 14.13 8.53 -7.92
CA TYR A 392 14.85 7.47 -7.21
C TYR A 392 13.91 6.41 -6.65
N ALA A 393 12.78 6.83 -6.08
CA ALA A 393 11.73 5.92 -5.63
C ALA A 393 11.18 5.08 -6.80
N SER A 394 10.92 5.72 -7.95
CA SER A 394 10.46 5.03 -9.17
C SER A 394 11.49 4.03 -9.69
N LEU A 395 12.79 4.38 -9.64
CA LEU A 395 13.86 3.48 -10.06
C LEU A 395 14.00 2.28 -9.13
N ALA A 396 13.81 2.46 -7.83
CA ALA A 396 13.81 1.36 -6.85
C ALA A 396 12.68 0.37 -7.16
N VAL A 397 11.45 0.85 -7.37
CA VAL A 397 10.30 -0.01 -7.76
C VAL A 397 10.58 -0.77 -9.06
N ALA A 398 11.06 -0.07 -10.09
CA ALA A 398 11.40 -0.66 -11.38
C ALA A 398 12.52 -1.71 -11.28
N SER A 399 13.39 -1.60 -10.27
CA SER A 399 14.49 -2.54 -9.98
C SER A 399 14.11 -3.63 -8.97
N GLY A 400 12.85 -3.65 -8.50
CA GLY A 400 12.38 -4.60 -7.49
C GLY A 400 12.99 -4.39 -6.09
N GLN A 401 13.47 -3.18 -5.80
CA GLN A 401 14.12 -2.83 -4.54
C GLN A 401 13.22 -1.91 -3.70
N ILE A 402 13.33 -2.03 -2.39
CA ILE A 402 12.67 -1.12 -1.45
C ILE A 402 13.37 0.25 -1.54
N ALA A 403 12.61 1.29 -1.87
CA ALA A 403 13.14 2.65 -1.98
C ALA A 403 13.73 3.11 -0.64
N PHE A 404 14.97 3.60 -0.65
CA PHE A 404 15.66 4.19 0.51
C PHE A 404 15.69 3.30 1.78
N GLY A 405 15.52 1.98 1.64
CA GLY A 405 15.79 1.02 2.71
C GLY A 405 17.29 0.97 3.00
N ASP A 406 17.67 0.55 4.22
CA ASP A 406 19.06 0.52 4.69
C ASP A 406 20.02 -0.02 3.60
N MET A 407 20.98 0.82 3.22
CA MET A 407 22.20 0.38 2.52
C MET A 407 23.19 -0.17 3.54
#